data_AF-A0A924DYM9-F1
#
_entry.id   AF-A0A924DYM9-F1
#
_cell.length_a   1.000
_cell.length_b   1.000
_cell.length_c   1.000
_cell.angle_alpha   90.00
_cell.angle_beta   90.00
_cell.angle_gamma   90.00
#
_symmetry.space_group_name_H-M   'P 1'
#
loop_
_entity.id
_entity.type
_entity.pdbx_description
1 polymer ?
#
loop_
_entity_poly.entity_id
_entity_poly.type
_entity_poly.pdbx_seq_one_letter_code
_entity_poly.pdbx_strand_id
1 'polypeptide(L)'
;MHHGLARRQRLIGAVCIVPFLLAGCVRGGPGVVATGSDLSSGLSDQLNQANELNQTTARNALFQARTAYGNLNGRLNALGKIDSTAFSEVRTTLQPPMLIVANSLAADVTTRADSAGQALEFRQLYSDTLEQMLGGINNNLQIYQSVFESGQALNGAFTAFDATTDDAMASLGRLFEATDAALFFAAELGQFSRLISATETARVMEGIRQQQTTIINGVINFSARGATKAALRQAYNTIVRSITSPSLLPQLQRLAVSTFGTGKVAYKQEQLTPAQPQPNQVVMVIQEAPTQYRFISIDGTKVNNRISIDSRNLSASDLLNQTTVVTVTP
;
A
#
# COMPACT_ATOMS: atom_id res chain seq x y z
N MET A 1 51.64 0.07 -11.13
CA MET A 1 50.95 1.09 -11.93
C MET A 1 49.51 1.22 -11.44
N HIS A 2 49.24 2.37 -10.83
CA HIS A 2 47.97 3.07 -10.55
C HIS A 2 46.65 2.32 -10.25
N HIS A 3 46.32 2.34 -8.94
CA HIS A 3 45.09 2.79 -8.28
C HIS A 3 43.73 2.84 -9.00
N GLY A 4 42.68 2.47 -8.24
CA GLY A 4 41.34 3.02 -8.47
C GLY A 4 40.18 2.38 -7.71
N LEU A 5 40.19 2.41 -6.37
CA LEU A 5 39.00 2.17 -5.53
C LEU A 5 37.91 3.21 -5.83
N ALA A 6 36.66 2.78 -6.03
CA ALA A 6 35.49 3.64 -5.89
C ALA A 6 34.34 2.89 -5.21
N ARG A 7 34.34 2.98 -3.87
CA ARG A 7 33.17 2.79 -3.00
C ARG A 7 32.03 3.69 -3.49
N ARG A 8 30.89 3.13 -3.89
CA ARG A 8 29.63 3.88 -3.93
C ARG A 8 28.97 3.83 -2.56
N GLN A 9 29.25 4.87 -1.77
CA GLN A 9 28.51 5.19 -0.55
C GLN A 9 27.06 5.52 -0.93
N ARG A 10 26.10 4.78 -0.37
CA ARG A 10 24.69 5.19 -0.29
C ARG A 10 24.62 6.29 0.77
N LEU A 11 24.58 7.56 0.33
CA LEU A 11 24.17 8.65 1.20
C LEU A 11 22.67 8.53 1.43
N ILE A 12 22.32 8.16 2.66
CA ILE A 12 20.99 8.38 3.24
C ILE A 12 20.88 9.90 3.40
N GLY A 13 20.07 10.53 2.57
CA GLY A 13 19.74 11.95 2.71
C GLY A 13 18.94 12.14 4.00
N ALA A 14 19.61 12.67 5.01
CA ALA A 14 19.00 13.07 6.27
C ALA A 14 17.93 14.13 5.98
N VAL A 15 16.69 13.82 6.36
CA VAL A 15 15.61 14.81 6.46
C VAL A 15 15.96 15.70 7.66
N CYS A 16 16.55 16.86 7.40
CA CYS A 16 16.67 17.91 8.40
C CYS A 16 15.28 18.49 8.66
N ILE A 17 14.57 17.88 9.62
CA ILE A 17 13.51 18.56 10.36
C ILE A 17 14.23 19.64 11.18
N VAL A 18 14.14 20.91 10.78
CA VAL A 18 14.55 22.02 11.64
C VAL A 18 13.46 22.17 12.71
N PRO A 19 13.73 21.88 13.99
CA PRO A 19 12.79 22.21 15.04
C PRO A 19 12.92 23.72 15.31
N PHE A 20 11.86 24.48 15.07
CA PHE A 20 11.72 25.83 15.58
C PHE A 20 11.70 25.78 17.12
N LEU A 21 12.87 25.95 17.73
CA LEU A 21 12.99 26.28 19.15
C LEU A 21 12.85 27.79 19.30
N LEU A 22 11.64 28.23 19.67
CA LEU A 22 11.38 29.54 20.27
C LEU A 22 12.11 29.60 21.63
N ALA A 23 13.38 30.01 21.62
CA ALA A 23 14.11 30.36 22.83
C ALA A 23 13.94 31.86 23.10
N GLY A 24 12.90 32.20 23.87
CA GLY A 24 12.86 33.46 24.59
C GLY A 24 13.91 33.43 25.71
N CYS A 25 15.00 34.17 25.54
CA CYS A 25 15.91 34.52 26.63
C CYS A 25 16.06 36.03 26.71
N VAL A 26 15.24 36.63 27.59
CA VAL A 26 15.45 37.99 28.10
C VAL A 26 16.49 37.92 29.22
N ARG A 27 17.61 38.62 29.06
CA ARG A 27 18.38 39.21 30.19
C ARG A 27 19.38 40.28 29.72
N GLY A 28 18.99 41.55 29.92
CA GLY A 28 19.82 42.65 30.48
C GLY A 28 20.98 43.24 29.67
N GLY A 29 20.80 44.46 29.15
CA GLY A 29 21.87 45.39 28.75
C GLY A 29 21.33 46.50 27.83
N PRO A 30 21.58 47.81 28.08
CA PRO A 30 20.83 48.88 27.44
C PRO A 30 21.35 49.18 26.02
N GLY A 31 20.42 49.44 25.10
CA GLY A 31 20.70 50.24 23.91
C GLY A 31 20.92 49.47 22.61
N VAL A 32 19.92 48.72 22.15
CA VAL A 32 19.39 48.85 20.78
C VAL A 32 17.90 48.54 20.88
N VAL A 33 17.04 49.55 20.80
CA VAL A 33 15.62 49.31 20.53
C VAL A 33 15.58 48.81 19.10
N ALA A 34 15.53 47.49 18.91
CA ALA A 34 15.11 46.93 17.62
C ALA A 34 13.67 47.42 17.42
N THR A 35 13.52 48.41 16.54
CA THR A 35 12.22 48.85 16.04
C THR A 35 11.48 47.62 15.54
N GLY A 36 10.28 47.37 16.05
CA GLY A 36 9.43 46.22 15.73
C GLY A 36 9.02 46.08 14.25
N SER A 37 9.63 46.85 13.35
CA SER A 37 9.53 46.78 11.90
C SER A 37 10.56 45.83 11.25
N ASP A 38 11.69 45.53 11.92
CA ASP A 38 12.79 44.76 11.29
C ASP A 38 12.74 43.26 11.60
N LEU A 39 12.04 42.89 12.68
CA LEU A 39 11.77 41.49 13.02
C LEU A 39 10.72 40.86 12.09
N SER A 40 9.82 41.69 11.52
CA SER A 40 8.80 41.23 10.58
C SER A 40 9.32 41.11 9.15
N SER A 41 10.25 41.97 8.71
CA SER A 41 10.89 41.88 7.40
C SER A 41 11.80 40.66 7.30
N GLY A 42 12.66 40.41 8.30
CA GLY A 42 13.55 39.24 8.28
C GLY A 42 12.82 37.90 8.32
N LEU A 43 11.73 37.79 9.09
CA LEU A 43 10.88 36.59 9.08
C LEU A 43 10.12 36.45 7.75
N SER A 44 9.62 37.56 7.20
CA SER A 44 8.95 37.58 5.90
C SER A 44 9.89 37.14 4.78
N ASP A 45 11.15 37.60 4.79
CA ASP A 45 12.17 37.22 3.80
C ASP A 45 12.54 35.74 3.91
N GLN A 46 12.69 35.22 5.13
CA GLN A 46 12.91 33.80 5.36
C GLN A 46 11.73 32.93 4.88
N LEU A 47 10.49 33.37 5.14
CA LEU A 47 9.29 32.69 4.64
C LEU A 47 9.20 32.74 3.12
N ASN A 48 9.55 33.87 2.50
CA ASN A 48 9.60 34.01 1.04
C ASN A 48 10.63 33.08 0.42
N GLN A 49 11.85 33.03 0.97
CA GLN A 49 12.90 32.13 0.51
C GLN A 49 12.52 30.65 0.68
N ALA A 50 11.91 30.28 1.80
CA ALA A 50 11.41 28.92 2.02
C ALA A 50 10.32 28.54 1.00
N ASN A 51 9.41 29.47 0.69
CA ASN A 51 8.37 29.26 -0.32
C ASN A 51 8.96 29.10 -1.73
N GLU A 52 9.94 29.93 -2.12
CA GLU A 52 10.63 29.80 -3.40
C GLU A 52 11.35 28.44 -3.55
N LEU A 53 11.96 27.97 -2.46
CA LEU A 53 12.59 26.65 -2.42
C LEU A 53 11.55 25.53 -2.55
N ASN A 54 10.41 25.64 -1.85
CA ASN A 54 9.31 24.68 -1.95
C ASN A 54 8.74 24.64 -3.38
N GLN A 55 8.53 25.78 -4.02
CA GLN A 55 8.03 25.85 -5.39
C GLN A 55 9.00 25.24 -6.41
N THR A 56 10.31 25.51 -6.26
CA THR A 56 11.35 24.94 -7.11
C THR A 56 11.44 23.42 -6.92
N THR A 57 11.38 22.97 -5.67
CA THR A 57 11.36 21.54 -5.32
C THR A 57 10.13 20.84 -5.92
N ALA A 58 8.95 21.43 -5.77
CA ALA A 58 7.71 20.93 -6.35
C ALA A 58 7.82 20.84 -7.87
N ARG A 59 8.34 21.87 -8.55
CA ARG A 59 8.50 21.89 -10.01
C ARG A 59 9.41 20.76 -10.50
N ASN A 60 10.57 20.59 -9.87
CA ASN A 60 11.55 19.57 -10.25
C ASN A 60 11.01 18.15 -10.00
N ALA A 61 10.37 17.94 -8.86
CA ALA A 61 9.76 16.66 -8.52
C ALA A 61 8.58 16.33 -9.46
N LEU A 62 7.79 17.32 -9.84
CA LEU A 62 6.67 17.12 -10.76
C LEU A 62 7.13 16.75 -12.17
N PHE A 63 8.23 17.34 -12.64
CA PHE A 63 8.89 16.92 -13.88
C PHE A 63 9.38 15.47 -13.83
N GLN A 64 9.97 15.05 -12.71
CA GLN A 64 10.40 13.66 -12.49
C GLN A 64 9.19 12.71 -12.48
N ALA A 65 8.12 13.09 -11.78
CA ALA A 65 6.89 12.30 -11.73
C ALA A 65 6.26 12.14 -13.12
N ARG A 66 6.17 13.23 -13.91
CA ARG A 66 5.69 13.17 -15.30
C ARG A 66 6.53 12.23 -16.17
N THR A 67 7.85 12.31 -16.05
CA THR A 67 8.77 11.44 -16.81
C THR A 67 8.58 9.98 -16.42
N ALA A 68 8.47 9.69 -15.11
CA ALA A 68 8.20 8.35 -14.61
C ALA A 68 6.86 7.83 -15.12
N TYR A 69 5.79 8.64 -15.02
CA TYR A 69 4.47 8.28 -15.55
C TYR A 69 4.51 8.00 -17.05
N GLY A 70 5.20 8.84 -17.85
CA GLY A 70 5.33 8.63 -19.29
C GLY A 70 5.93 7.26 -19.67
N ASN A 71 6.85 6.75 -18.86
CA ASN A 71 7.46 5.42 -19.05
C ASN A 71 6.57 4.25 -18.59
N LEU A 72 5.61 4.52 -17.72
CA LEU A 72 4.68 3.53 -17.15
C LEU A 72 3.34 3.51 -17.89
N ASN A 73 2.99 4.63 -18.54
CA ASN A 73 1.78 4.78 -19.31
C ASN A 73 1.71 3.72 -20.41
N GLY A 74 0.52 3.17 -20.66
CA GLY A 74 0.31 2.02 -21.54
C GLY A 74 0.65 0.66 -20.89
N ARG A 75 1.75 0.55 -20.15
CA ARG A 75 2.10 -0.70 -19.43
C ARG A 75 1.13 -0.98 -18.26
N LEU A 76 0.74 0.07 -17.54
CA LEU A 76 -0.25 -0.02 -16.46
C LEU A 76 -1.64 -0.48 -16.95
N ASN A 77 -1.94 -0.29 -18.24
CA ASN A 77 -3.21 -0.66 -18.86
C ASN A 77 -3.07 -1.82 -19.87
N ALA A 78 -1.98 -2.60 -19.78
CA ALA A 78 -1.75 -3.73 -20.67
C ALA A 78 -2.82 -4.82 -20.49
N LEU A 79 -3.34 -5.35 -21.60
CA LEU A 79 -4.39 -6.37 -21.61
C LEU A 79 -3.82 -7.80 -21.65
N GLY A 80 -4.54 -8.74 -21.02
CA GLY A 80 -4.26 -10.18 -21.08
C GLY A 80 -3.20 -10.67 -20.11
N LYS A 81 -2.18 -9.86 -19.81
CA LYS A 81 -1.21 -10.12 -18.74
C LYS A 81 -0.87 -8.82 -18.04
N ILE A 82 -1.19 -8.74 -16.75
CA ILE A 82 -0.82 -7.57 -15.96
C ILE A 82 0.70 -7.47 -15.83
N ASP A 83 1.23 -6.27 -16.12
CA ASP A 83 2.65 -5.97 -15.96
C ASP A 83 2.94 -5.63 -14.49
N SER A 84 3.14 -6.66 -13.67
CA SER A 84 3.44 -6.51 -12.24
C SER A 84 4.67 -5.63 -11.99
N THR A 85 5.61 -5.58 -12.93
CA THR A 85 6.79 -4.71 -12.84
C THR A 85 6.39 -3.24 -12.97
N ALA A 86 5.53 -2.88 -13.92
CA ALA A 86 5.03 -1.51 -14.04
C ALA A 86 4.29 -1.04 -12.77
N PHE A 87 3.46 -1.91 -12.18
CA PHE A 87 2.78 -1.59 -10.91
C PHE A 87 3.76 -1.46 -9.74
N SER A 88 4.81 -2.28 -9.67
CA SER A 88 5.89 -2.11 -8.69
C SER A 88 6.66 -0.81 -8.92
N GLU A 89 6.89 -0.42 -10.17
CA GLU A 89 7.60 0.81 -10.53
C GLU A 89 6.80 2.06 -10.16
N VAL A 90 5.46 2.03 -10.18
CA VAL A 90 4.65 3.13 -9.63
C VAL A 90 5.11 3.48 -8.21
N ARG A 91 5.28 2.46 -7.36
CA ARG A 91 5.70 2.65 -5.97
C ARG A 91 7.15 3.15 -5.84
N THR A 92 8.05 2.69 -6.70
CA THR A 92 9.49 2.97 -6.55
C THR A 92 10.00 4.16 -7.35
N THR A 93 9.33 4.55 -8.43
CA THR A 93 9.81 5.58 -9.36
C THR A 93 8.85 6.74 -9.54
N LEU A 94 7.52 6.53 -9.49
CA LEU A 94 6.53 7.59 -9.68
C LEU A 94 6.05 8.20 -8.35
N GLN A 95 5.74 7.37 -7.37
CA GLN A 95 5.18 7.79 -6.10
C GLN A 95 6.13 8.67 -5.26
N PRO A 96 7.45 8.38 -5.15
CA PRO A 96 8.35 9.22 -4.38
C PRO A 96 8.40 10.69 -4.84
N PRO A 97 8.59 11.01 -6.15
CA PRO A 97 8.52 12.40 -6.58
C PRO A 97 7.13 13.01 -6.38
N MET A 98 6.04 12.27 -6.56
CA MET A 98 4.70 12.79 -6.25
C MET A 98 4.51 13.15 -4.77
N LEU A 99 5.05 12.36 -3.84
CA LEU A 99 5.05 12.69 -2.41
C LEU A 99 5.87 13.94 -2.11
N ILE A 100 6.99 14.15 -2.80
CA ILE A 100 7.78 15.38 -2.68
C ILE A 100 6.95 16.59 -3.12
N VAL A 101 6.28 16.51 -4.27
CA VAL A 101 5.37 17.58 -4.73
C VAL A 101 4.30 17.86 -3.70
N ALA A 102 3.62 16.82 -3.20
CA ALA A 102 2.51 16.97 -2.26
C ALA A 102 2.96 17.63 -0.94
N ASN A 103 4.12 17.24 -0.41
CA ASN A 103 4.70 17.86 0.78
C ASN A 103 5.10 19.33 0.53
N SER A 104 5.77 19.61 -0.59
CA SER A 104 6.17 20.97 -0.94
C SER A 104 4.98 21.91 -1.12
N LEU A 105 3.89 21.44 -1.74
CA LEU A 105 2.66 22.21 -1.90
C LEU A 105 1.86 22.33 -0.60
N ALA A 106 1.92 21.34 0.29
CA ALA A 106 1.26 21.40 1.60
C ALA A 106 1.95 22.39 2.55
N ALA A 107 3.28 22.53 2.44
CA ALA A 107 4.09 23.47 3.20
C ALA A 107 4.06 24.91 2.65
N ASP A 108 3.55 25.14 1.44
CA ASP A 108 3.39 26.49 0.90
C ASP A 108 2.28 27.24 1.65
N VAL A 109 2.67 28.33 2.31
CA VAL A 109 1.79 29.17 3.11
C VAL A 109 1.20 30.30 2.26
N THR A 110 1.68 30.48 1.02
CA THR A 110 1.27 31.56 0.13
C THR A 110 0.40 31.04 -1.02
N THR A 111 -0.79 31.60 -1.20
CA THR A 111 -1.68 31.28 -2.33
C THR A 111 -1.22 31.99 -3.60
N ARG A 112 -0.07 31.58 -4.14
CA ARG A 112 0.47 32.09 -5.42
C ARG A 112 -0.13 31.33 -6.60
N ALA A 113 -0.27 32.01 -7.75
CA ALA A 113 -0.80 31.41 -8.98
C ALA A 113 0.00 30.18 -9.46
N ASP A 114 1.33 30.23 -9.31
CA ASP A 114 2.23 29.11 -9.66
C ASP A 114 1.93 27.85 -8.85
N SER A 115 1.68 28.00 -7.54
CA SER A 115 1.34 26.89 -6.65
C SER A 115 -0.02 26.28 -7.01
N ALA A 116 -0.98 27.11 -7.46
CA ALA A 116 -2.25 26.62 -7.97
C ALA A 116 -2.09 25.83 -9.29
N GLY A 117 -1.22 26.29 -10.19
CA GLY A 117 -0.87 25.57 -11.42
C GLY A 117 -0.22 24.21 -11.15
N GLN A 118 0.76 24.17 -10.23
CA GLN A 118 1.41 22.94 -9.80
C GLN A 118 0.43 21.97 -9.11
N ALA A 119 -0.48 22.47 -8.27
CA ALA A 119 -1.52 21.66 -7.64
C ALA A 119 -2.51 21.07 -8.66
N LEU A 120 -2.86 21.82 -9.72
CA LEU A 120 -3.67 21.29 -10.82
C LEU A 120 -2.95 20.18 -11.57
N GLU A 121 -1.69 20.41 -11.92
CA GLU A 121 -0.86 19.42 -12.63
C GLU A 121 -0.63 18.15 -11.80
N PHE A 122 -0.39 18.29 -10.50
CA PHE A 122 -0.30 17.17 -9.57
C PHE A 122 -1.60 16.35 -9.56
N ARG A 123 -2.77 17.00 -9.45
CA ARG A 123 -4.07 16.33 -9.46
C ARG A 123 -4.34 15.59 -10.77
N GLN A 124 -3.98 16.21 -11.90
CA GLN A 124 -4.11 15.55 -13.20
C GLN A 124 -3.25 14.29 -13.26
N LEU A 125 -1.98 14.38 -12.87
CA LEU A 125 -1.07 13.24 -12.89
C LEU A 125 -1.52 12.11 -11.95
N TYR A 126 -2.05 12.47 -10.77
CA TYR A 126 -2.65 11.53 -9.84
C TYR A 126 -3.86 10.81 -10.45
N SER A 127 -4.79 11.56 -11.04
CA SER A 127 -5.99 11.01 -11.69
C SER A 127 -5.62 10.11 -12.86
N ASP A 128 -4.74 10.57 -13.76
CA ASP A 128 -4.30 9.81 -14.93
C ASP A 128 -3.64 8.49 -14.52
N THR A 129 -2.75 8.54 -13.52
CA THR A 129 -2.08 7.35 -13.00
C THR A 129 -3.09 6.34 -12.44
N LEU A 130 -4.02 6.80 -11.60
CA LEU A 130 -5.06 5.92 -11.06
C LEU A 130 -5.98 5.37 -12.14
N GLU A 131 -6.36 6.17 -13.13
CA GLU A 131 -7.19 5.72 -14.24
C GLU A 131 -6.50 4.61 -15.02
N GLN A 132 -5.21 4.75 -15.33
CA GLN A 132 -4.46 3.69 -16.02
C GLN A 132 -4.31 2.42 -15.15
N MET A 133 -3.98 2.57 -13.86
CA MET A 133 -3.87 1.42 -12.94
C MET A 133 -5.19 0.68 -12.80
N LEU A 134 -6.28 1.40 -12.51
CA LEU A 134 -7.61 0.82 -12.30
C LEU A 134 -8.19 0.29 -13.61
N GLY A 135 -7.96 0.96 -14.73
CA GLY A 135 -8.31 0.47 -16.07
C GLY A 135 -7.64 -0.86 -16.37
N GLY A 136 -6.32 -0.95 -16.17
CA GLY A 136 -5.58 -2.20 -16.35
C GLY A 136 -6.06 -3.32 -15.44
N ILE A 137 -6.27 -3.03 -14.15
CA ILE A 137 -6.82 -4.00 -13.19
C ILE A 137 -8.20 -4.48 -13.63
N ASN A 138 -9.13 -3.57 -13.95
CA ASN A 138 -10.50 -3.90 -14.33
C ASN A 138 -10.55 -4.72 -15.61
N ASN A 139 -9.81 -4.29 -16.64
CA ASN A 139 -9.80 -4.97 -17.93
C ASN A 139 -9.28 -6.40 -17.79
N ASN A 140 -8.21 -6.61 -17.01
CA ASN A 140 -7.68 -7.95 -16.77
C ASN A 140 -8.57 -8.77 -15.83
N LEU A 141 -9.22 -8.16 -14.85
CA LEU A 141 -10.15 -8.85 -13.95
C LEU A 141 -11.39 -9.35 -14.70
N GLN A 142 -11.91 -8.56 -15.64
CA GLN A 142 -13.05 -8.93 -16.49
C GLN A 142 -12.80 -10.21 -17.32
N ILE A 143 -11.57 -10.41 -17.79
CA ILE A 143 -11.16 -11.63 -18.52
C ILE A 143 -11.47 -12.87 -17.68
N TYR A 144 -11.23 -12.83 -16.36
CA TYR A 144 -11.42 -13.97 -15.47
C TYR A 144 -12.80 -14.00 -14.82
N GLN A 145 -13.45 -12.84 -14.58
CA GLN A 145 -14.78 -12.74 -13.95
C GLN A 145 -15.83 -13.58 -14.67
N SER A 146 -15.91 -13.44 -15.99
CA SER A 146 -16.85 -14.23 -16.80
C SER A 146 -16.69 -15.75 -16.62
N VAL A 147 -15.44 -16.20 -16.39
CA VAL A 147 -15.06 -17.60 -16.25
C VAL A 147 -15.49 -18.17 -14.90
N PHE A 148 -15.31 -17.44 -13.79
CA PHE A 148 -15.66 -17.97 -12.47
C PHE A 148 -17.07 -17.62 -11.99
N GLU A 149 -17.71 -16.56 -12.51
CA GLU A 149 -19.09 -16.19 -12.16
C GLU A 149 -20.14 -16.97 -12.95
N SER A 150 -19.84 -17.43 -14.16
CA SER A 150 -20.75 -18.23 -14.97
C SER A 150 -20.18 -19.62 -15.27
N GLY A 151 -20.83 -20.67 -14.77
CA GLY A 151 -20.43 -22.06 -15.06
C GLY A 151 -20.67 -22.50 -16.51
N GLN A 152 -21.25 -21.64 -17.35
CA GLN A 152 -21.68 -21.95 -18.73
C GLN A 152 -20.94 -21.15 -19.84
N ALA A 153 -20.03 -20.22 -19.53
CA ALA A 153 -19.37 -19.39 -20.56
C ALA A 153 -18.23 -20.09 -21.35
N LEU A 154 -18.26 -21.43 -21.47
CA LEU A 154 -17.16 -22.23 -22.00
C LEU A 154 -17.16 -22.45 -23.53
N ASN A 155 -18.07 -21.86 -24.30
CA ASN A 155 -18.19 -22.21 -25.72
C ASN A 155 -17.79 -21.12 -26.74
N GLY A 156 -17.25 -19.97 -26.34
CA GLY A 156 -16.88 -18.95 -27.36
C GLY A 156 -15.81 -17.92 -27.00
N ALA A 157 -15.65 -17.53 -25.73
CA ALA A 157 -14.64 -16.54 -25.35
C ALA A 157 -13.29 -17.15 -24.93
N PHE A 158 -13.29 -18.43 -24.54
CA PHE A 158 -12.10 -19.12 -24.04
C PHE A 158 -11.20 -19.67 -25.17
N THR A 159 -11.70 -19.80 -26.40
CA THR A 159 -10.91 -20.24 -27.55
C THR A 159 -9.82 -19.25 -27.98
N ALA A 160 -9.78 -18.04 -27.40
CA ALA A 160 -8.70 -17.08 -27.59
C ALA A 160 -7.67 -17.05 -26.44
N PHE A 161 -7.91 -17.79 -25.34
CA PHE A 161 -7.06 -17.77 -24.15
C PHE A 161 -6.74 -19.21 -23.71
N ASP A 162 -5.57 -19.71 -24.09
CA ASP A 162 -4.98 -20.99 -23.66
C ASP A 162 -4.61 -21.03 -22.15
N ALA A 163 -5.28 -20.26 -21.30
CA ALA A 163 -4.96 -20.21 -19.88
C ALA A 163 -5.53 -21.45 -19.17
N THR A 164 -4.63 -22.25 -18.60
CA THR A 164 -5.02 -23.32 -17.68
C THR A 164 -5.62 -22.72 -16.40
N THR A 165 -6.34 -23.53 -15.61
CA THR A 165 -6.80 -23.12 -14.26
C THR A 165 -5.66 -22.60 -13.39
N ASP A 166 -4.45 -23.14 -13.54
CA ASP A 166 -3.26 -22.73 -12.79
C ASP A 166 -2.73 -21.37 -13.28
N ASP A 167 -2.76 -21.10 -14.60
CA ASP A 167 -2.40 -19.78 -15.15
C ASP A 167 -3.38 -18.69 -14.70
N ALA A 168 -4.68 -19.01 -14.64
CA ALA A 168 -5.70 -18.10 -14.14
C ALA A 168 -5.44 -17.75 -12.66
N MET A 169 -5.08 -18.72 -11.83
CA MET A 169 -4.71 -18.47 -10.43
C MET A 169 -3.48 -17.59 -10.29
N ALA A 170 -2.42 -17.86 -11.07
CA ALA A 170 -1.21 -17.03 -11.05
C ALA A 170 -1.50 -15.59 -11.47
N SER A 171 -2.33 -15.41 -12.51
CA SER A 171 -2.78 -14.10 -12.98
C SER A 171 -3.61 -13.35 -11.94
N LEU A 172 -4.54 -14.04 -11.25
CA LEU A 172 -5.29 -13.44 -10.13
C LEU A 172 -4.38 -13.02 -8.98
N GLY A 173 -3.34 -13.80 -8.67
CA GLY A 173 -2.32 -13.40 -7.70
C GLY A 173 -1.62 -12.08 -8.08
N ARG A 174 -1.19 -11.94 -9.35
CA ARG A 174 -0.58 -10.69 -9.85
C ARG A 174 -1.56 -9.52 -9.89
N LEU A 175 -2.84 -9.79 -10.20
CA LEU A 175 -3.89 -8.78 -10.10
C LEU A 175 -4.05 -8.28 -8.67
N PHE A 176 -3.93 -9.16 -7.67
CA PHE A 176 -3.95 -8.75 -6.28
C PHE A 176 -2.77 -7.84 -5.93
N GLU A 177 -1.55 -8.18 -6.36
CA GLU A 177 -0.37 -7.31 -6.16
C GLU A 177 -0.55 -5.93 -6.81
N ALA A 178 -1.14 -5.88 -8.01
CA ALA A 178 -1.45 -4.63 -8.68
C ALA A 178 -2.49 -3.79 -7.92
N THR A 179 -3.54 -4.41 -7.38
CA THR A 179 -4.49 -3.71 -6.50
C THR A 179 -3.84 -3.19 -5.23
N ASP A 180 -2.87 -3.92 -4.65
CA ASP A 180 -2.11 -3.45 -3.49
C ASP A 180 -1.24 -2.23 -3.83
N ALA A 181 -0.57 -2.24 -4.99
CA ALA A 181 0.17 -1.07 -5.48
C ALA A 181 -0.75 0.14 -5.68
N ALA A 182 -1.93 -0.05 -6.28
CA ALA A 182 -2.93 1.01 -6.46
C ALA A 182 -3.46 1.54 -5.11
N LEU A 183 -3.74 0.63 -4.16
CA LEU A 183 -4.20 0.99 -2.83
C LEU A 183 -3.15 1.81 -2.09
N PHE A 184 -1.89 1.40 -2.16
CA PHE A 184 -0.77 2.09 -1.54
C PHE A 184 -0.58 3.49 -2.14
N PHE A 185 -0.62 3.62 -3.47
CA PHE A 185 -0.54 4.90 -4.18
C PHE A 185 -1.67 5.85 -3.77
N ALA A 186 -2.91 5.37 -3.80
CA ALA A 186 -4.10 6.15 -3.41
C ALA A 186 -4.06 6.56 -1.93
N ALA A 187 -3.65 5.66 -1.03
CA ALA A 187 -3.61 5.92 0.41
C ALA A 187 -2.54 6.95 0.79
N GLU A 188 -1.32 6.83 0.26
CA GLU A 188 -0.24 7.74 0.64
C GLU A 188 -0.37 9.13 0.02
N LEU A 189 -0.90 9.26 -1.20
CA LEU A 189 -1.15 10.58 -1.78
C LEU A 189 -2.46 11.18 -1.28
N GLY A 190 -3.47 10.34 -1.02
CA GLY A 190 -4.77 10.76 -0.51
C GLY A 190 -4.76 11.34 0.91
N GLN A 191 -3.64 11.24 1.65
CA GLN A 191 -3.47 11.91 2.95
C GLN A 191 -3.39 13.45 2.81
N PHE A 192 -3.04 13.97 1.63
CA PHE A 192 -2.91 15.39 1.36
C PHE A 192 -4.27 16.00 0.98
N SER A 193 -5.15 16.17 1.95
CA SER A 193 -6.56 16.58 1.77
C SER A 193 -6.77 17.92 1.04
N ARG A 194 -5.76 18.79 1.03
CA ARG A 194 -5.75 20.06 0.27
C ARG A 194 -5.58 19.86 -1.24
N LEU A 195 -4.98 18.74 -1.65
CA LEU A 195 -4.72 18.40 -3.04
C LEU A 195 -5.71 17.38 -3.56
N ILE A 196 -6.07 16.38 -2.75
CA ILE A 196 -7.00 15.31 -3.13
C ILE A 196 -8.09 15.24 -2.08
N SER A 197 -9.36 15.20 -2.50
CA SER A 197 -10.45 15.21 -1.53
C SER A 197 -10.53 13.89 -0.76
N ALA A 198 -10.80 13.96 0.56
CA ALA A 198 -10.94 12.76 1.38
C ALA A 198 -12.05 11.82 0.88
N THR A 199 -13.14 12.38 0.33
CA THR A 199 -14.25 11.63 -0.28
C THR A 199 -13.80 10.84 -1.51
N GLU A 200 -13.01 11.47 -2.39
CA GLU A 200 -12.45 10.82 -3.56
C GLU A 200 -11.50 9.68 -3.18
N THR A 201 -10.58 9.94 -2.26
CA THR A 201 -9.66 8.93 -1.71
C THR A 201 -10.44 7.74 -1.14
N ALA A 202 -11.44 7.99 -0.30
CA ALA A 202 -12.25 6.94 0.29
C ALA A 202 -12.98 6.09 -0.76
N ARG A 203 -13.56 6.74 -1.79
CA ARG A 203 -14.24 6.06 -2.91
C ARG A 203 -13.28 5.18 -3.71
N VAL A 204 -12.10 5.70 -4.05
CA VAL A 204 -11.07 4.94 -4.80
C VAL A 204 -10.60 3.75 -3.98
N MET A 205 -10.25 3.96 -2.72
CA MET A 205 -9.80 2.88 -1.83
C MET A 205 -10.87 1.80 -1.66
N GLU A 206 -12.14 2.18 -1.55
CA GLU A 206 -13.24 1.22 -1.45
C GLU A 206 -13.43 0.41 -2.74
N GLY A 207 -13.36 1.05 -3.90
CA GLY A 207 -13.36 0.35 -5.19
C GLY A 207 -12.23 -0.67 -5.31
N ILE A 208 -11.03 -0.32 -4.86
CA ILE A 208 -9.87 -1.24 -4.85
C ILE A 208 -10.10 -2.42 -3.90
N ARG A 209 -10.70 -2.21 -2.72
CA ARG A 209 -11.04 -3.30 -1.79
C ARG A 209 -12.08 -4.26 -2.37
N GLN A 210 -13.04 -3.75 -3.14
CA GLN A 210 -14.02 -4.58 -3.85
C GLN A 210 -13.34 -5.43 -4.94
N GLN A 211 -12.38 -4.86 -5.68
CA GLN A 211 -11.55 -5.61 -6.62
C GLN A 211 -10.74 -6.71 -5.91
N GLN A 212 -10.08 -6.39 -4.80
CA GLN A 212 -9.34 -7.37 -3.97
C GLN A 212 -10.23 -8.52 -3.49
N THR A 213 -11.45 -8.22 -3.03
CA THR A 213 -12.45 -9.22 -2.63
C THR A 213 -12.83 -10.13 -3.80
N THR A 214 -13.08 -9.54 -4.96
CA THR A 214 -13.43 -10.28 -6.20
C THR A 214 -12.31 -11.22 -6.60
N ILE A 215 -11.06 -10.75 -6.58
CA ILE A 215 -9.87 -11.55 -6.91
C ILE A 215 -9.74 -12.76 -5.96
N ILE A 216 -9.88 -12.55 -4.64
CA ILE A 216 -9.80 -13.64 -3.66
C ILE A 216 -10.91 -14.67 -3.90
N ASN A 217 -12.15 -14.21 -4.17
CA ASN A 217 -13.25 -15.10 -4.50
C ASN A 217 -12.98 -15.89 -5.79
N GLY A 218 -12.38 -15.25 -6.80
CA GLY A 218 -11.94 -15.90 -8.04
C GLY A 218 -10.96 -17.04 -7.77
N VAL A 219 -9.94 -16.82 -6.93
CA VAL A 219 -8.97 -17.86 -6.55
C VAL A 219 -9.67 -19.03 -5.84
N ILE A 220 -10.58 -18.74 -4.89
CA ILE A 220 -11.36 -19.77 -4.21
C ILE A 220 -12.20 -20.57 -5.21
N ASN A 221 -12.85 -19.92 -6.17
CA ASN A 221 -13.68 -20.60 -7.16
C ASN A 221 -12.85 -21.47 -8.11
N PHE A 222 -11.70 -21.01 -8.57
CA PHE A 222 -10.79 -21.83 -9.38
C PHE A 222 -10.24 -23.03 -8.59
N SER A 223 -10.03 -22.88 -7.28
CA SER A 223 -9.58 -23.99 -6.42
C SER A 223 -10.55 -25.16 -6.43
N ALA A 224 -11.86 -24.87 -6.50
CA ALA A 224 -12.91 -25.88 -6.58
C ALA A 224 -13.02 -26.53 -7.97
N ARG A 225 -12.38 -25.95 -9.00
CA ARG A 225 -12.48 -26.38 -10.41
C ARG A 225 -11.23 -27.12 -10.92
N GLY A 226 -10.48 -27.75 -10.01
CA GLY A 226 -9.36 -28.63 -10.37
C GLY A 226 -8.00 -27.93 -10.48
N ALA A 227 -7.83 -26.75 -9.90
CA ALA A 227 -6.50 -26.14 -9.74
C ALA A 227 -5.58 -27.05 -8.93
N THR A 228 -4.28 -27.03 -9.25
CA THR A 228 -3.31 -27.79 -8.45
C THR A 228 -3.15 -27.19 -7.05
N LYS A 229 -2.86 -28.05 -6.06
CA LYS A 229 -2.56 -27.58 -4.69
C LYS A 229 -1.35 -26.64 -4.66
N ALA A 230 -0.42 -26.78 -5.60
CA ALA A 230 0.74 -25.91 -5.75
C ALA A 230 0.34 -24.51 -6.22
N ALA A 231 -0.48 -24.40 -7.27
CA ALA A 231 -1.00 -23.12 -7.76
C ALA A 231 -1.84 -22.39 -6.70
N LEU A 232 -2.71 -23.11 -5.99
CA LEU A 232 -3.51 -22.55 -4.89
C LEU A 232 -2.63 -22.01 -3.75
N ARG A 233 -1.60 -22.76 -3.34
CA ARG A 233 -0.65 -22.29 -2.32
C ARG A 233 0.14 -21.08 -2.77
N GLN A 234 0.53 -21.02 -4.04
CA GLN A 234 1.23 -19.87 -4.60
C GLN A 234 0.34 -18.62 -4.57
N ALA A 235 -0.90 -18.73 -5.07
CA ALA A 235 -1.87 -17.63 -5.04
C ALA A 235 -2.16 -17.16 -3.61
N TYR A 236 -2.36 -18.09 -2.67
CA TYR A 236 -2.49 -17.78 -1.25
C TYR A 236 -1.29 -17.00 -0.71
N ASN A 237 -0.06 -17.46 -0.98
CA ASN A 237 1.16 -16.83 -0.49
C ASN A 237 1.33 -15.42 -1.04
N THR A 238 0.98 -15.19 -2.31
CA THR A 238 0.97 -13.85 -2.91
C THR A 238 -0.05 -12.95 -2.21
N ILE A 239 -1.31 -13.40 -2.09
CA ILE A 239 -2.39 -12.60 -1.50
C ILE A 239 -2.10 -12.24 -0.03
N VAL A 240 -1.71 -13.22 0.79
CA VAL A 240 -1.51 -13.01 2.23
C VAL A 240 -0.32 -12.09 2.54
N ARG A 241 0.67 -11.99 1.65
CA ARG A 241 1.80 -11.07 1.81
C ARG A 241 1.41 -9.61 1.57
N SER A 242 0.47 -9.38 0.65
CA SER A 242 0.02 -8.04 0.25
C SER A 242 -1.23 -7.57 0.99
N ILE A 243 -1.87 -8.42 1.79
CA ILE A 243 -3.09 -8.03 2.51
C ILE A 243 -2.76 -7.07 3.65
N THR A 244 -3.33 -5.86 3.59
CA THR A 244 -3.12 -4.81 4.60
C THR A 244 -4.42 -4.39 5.29
N SER A 245 -5.59 -4.68 4.70
CA SER A 245 -6.89 -4.25 5.24
C SER A 245 -7.56 -5.33 6.12
N PRO A 246 -7.99 -4.98 7.34
CA PRO A 246 -8.76 -5.90 8.19
C PRO A 246 -10.08 -6.36 7.58
N SER A 247 -10.68 -5.55 6.69
CA SER A 247 -11.94 -5.88 6.02
C SER A 247 -11.86 -7.14 5.14
N LEU A 248 -10.65 -7.53 4.72
CA LEU A 248 -10.42 -8.71 3.88
C LEU A 248 -10.13 -9.98 4.69
N LEU A 249 -10.12 -9.91 6.03
CA LEU A 249 -9.85 -11.07 6.88
C LEU A 249 -10.84 -12.23 6.67
N PRO A 250 -12.17 -12.01 6.51
CA PRO A 250 -13.10 -13.09 6.21
C PRO A 250 -12.78 -13.80 4.88
N GLN A 251 -12.39 -13.05 3.85
CA GLN A 251 -12.00 -13.56 2.54
C GLN A 251 -10.69 -14.35 2.66
N LEU A 252 -9.70 -13.81 3.39
CA LEU A 252 -8.43 -14.48 3.65
C LEU A 252 -8.62 -15.78 4.43
N GLN A 253 -9.50 -15.80 5.43
CA GLN A 253 -9.83 -17.00 6.18
C GLN A 253 -10.40 -18.09 5.26
N ARG A 254 -11.37 -17.75 4.40
CA ARG A 254 -11.93 -18.70 3.43
C ARG A 254 -10.87 -19.22 2.46
N LEU A 255 -9.97 -18.36 1.99
CA LEU A 255 -8.86 -18.76 1.13
C LEU A 255 -7.88 -19.69 1.85
N ALA A 256 -7.53 -19.39 3.11
CA ALA A 256 -6.66 -20.23 3.93
C ALA A 256 -7.28 -21.63 4.16
N VAL A 257 -8.59 -21.67 4.45
CA VAL A 257 -9.33 -22.93 4.61
C VAL A 257 -9.35 -23.74 3.30
N SER A 258 -9.60 -23.10 2.16
CA SER A 258 -9.51 -23.75 0.85
C SER A 258 -8.09 -24.31 0.59
N THR A 259 -7.05 -23.58 1.01
CA THR A 259 -5.65 -23.92 0.73
C THR A 259 -5.09 -25.02 1.64
N PHE A 260 -5.35 -24.95 2.94
CA PHE A 260 -4.74 -25.82 3.96
C PHE A 260 -5.72 -26.76 4.66
N GLY A 261 -7.02 -26.53 4.51
CA GLY A 261 -8.09 -27.26 5.19
C GLY A 261 -8.52 -26.63 6.51
N THR A 262 -9.75 -26.94 6.94
CA THR A 262 -10.38 -26.40 8.15
C THR A 262 -9.58 -26.68 9.43
N GLY A 263 -8.99 -27.87 9.56
CA GLY A 263 -8.18 -28.25 10.72
C GLY A 263 -6.81 -27.57 10.83
N LYS A 264 -6.42 -26.76 9.83
CA LYS A 264 -5.14 -26.04 9.78
C LYS A 264 -5.28 -24.55 9.97
N VAL A 265 -6.50 -24.05 10.16
CA VAL A 265 -6.79 -22.62 10.31
C VAL A 265 -7.58 -22.42 11.60
N ALA A 266 -7.08 -21.54 12.47
CA ALA A 266 -7.77 -21.12 13.67
C ALA A 266 -7.94 -19.60 13.66
N TYR A 267 -9.08 -19.11 14.15
CA TYR A 267 -9.40 -17.69 14.22
C TYR A 267 -10.11 -17.38 15.54
N LYS A 268 -9.91 -16.16 16.04
CA LYS A 268 -10.52 -15.72 17.29
C LYS A 268 -12.01 -15.50 17.08
N GLN A 269 -12.85 -16.16 17.89
CA GLN A 269 -14.30 -15.95 17.87
C GLN A 269 -14.64 -14.73 18.73
N GLU A 270 -15.41 -13.78 18.19
CA GLU A 270 -15.74 -12.50 18.86
C GLU A 270 -16.56 -12.67 20.15
N GLN A 271 -17.18 -13.82 20.41
CA GLN A 271 -18.24 -13.95 21.42
C GLN A 271 -17.80 -14.46 22.81
N LEU A 272 -16.53 -14.77 23.07
CA LEU A 272 -16.13 -15.35 24.38
C LEU A 272 -14.87 -14.75 25.01
N THR A 273 -14.33 -13.64 24.50
CA THR A 273 -13.14 -13.03 25.11
C THR A 273 -13.54 -11.81 25.95
N PRO A 274 -13.35 -11.82 27.29
CA PRO A 274 -13.56 -10.62 28.10
C PRO A 274 -12.73 -9.45 27.55
N ALA A 275 -13.25 -8.24 27.66
CA ALA A 275 -12.55 -7.02 27.25
C ALA A 275 -11.21 -6.92 28.01
N GLN A 276 -10.11 -7.17 27.30
CA GLN A 276 -8.76 -7.12 27.85
C GLN A 276 -8.11 -5.76 27.55
N PRO A 277 -7.37 -5.14 28.50
CA PRO A 277 -6.73 -3.83 28.32
C PRO A 277 -5.66 -3.80 27.20
N GLN A 278 -5.17 -4.97 26.80
CA GLN A 278 -4.37 -5.18 25.59
C GLN A 278 -4.78 -6.52 24.98
N PRO A 279 -5.76 -6.56 24.07
CA PRO A 279 -6.10 -7.82 23.42
C PRO A 279 -4.86 -8.26 22.63
N ASN A 280 -4.42 -9.49 22.87
CA ASN A 280 -3.47 -10.14 21.98
C ASN A 280 -3.91 -9.91 20.53
N GLN A 281 -3.07 -9.21 19.77
CA GLN A 281 -3.41 -8.69 18.44
C GLN A 281 -3.58 -9.80 17.41
N VAL A 282 -3.12 -11.03 17.70
CA VAL A 282 -3.26 -12.18 16.80
C VAL A 282 -4.73 -12.60 16.74
N VAL A 283 -5.30 -12.49 15.54
CA VAL A 283 -6.71 -12.82 15.25
C VAL A 283 -6.86 -14.13 14.50
N MET A 284 -5.80 -14.62 13.83
CA MET A 284 -5.82 -15.86 13.08
C MET A 284 -4.44 -16.52 13.05
N VAL A 285 -4.42 -17.86 13.13
CA VAL A 285 -3.23 -18.70 12.98
C VAL A 285 -3.50 -19.74 11.90
N ILE A 286 -2.53 -19.91 10.99
CA ILE A 286 -2.61 -20.83 9.84
C ILE A 286 -1.39 -21.74 9.88
N GLN A 287 -1.60 -23.05 9.97
CA GLN A 287 -0.54 -24.05 9.87
C GLN A 287 -0.26 -24.37 8.39
N GLU A 288 0.77 -23.73 7.84
CA GLU A 288 1.15 -23.85 6.42
C GLU A 288 1.94 -25.14 6.12
N ALA A 289 2.67 -25.64 7.13
CA ALA A 289 3.40 -26.90 7.12
C ALA A 289 3.44 -27.49 8.55
N PRO A 290 3.87 -28.75 8.77
CA PRO A 290 3.87 -29.37 10.10
C PRO A 290 4.45 -28.50 11.21
N THR A 291 5.54 -27.78 10.92
CA THR A 291 6.21 -26.88 11.88
C THR A 291 6.16 -25.41 11.50
N GLN A 292 5.42 -25.02 10.45
CA GLN A 292 5.39 -23.64 9.97
C GLN A 292 4.00 -23.05 10.15
N TYR A 293 3.94 -21.91 10.84
CA TYR A 293 2.69 -21.24 11.19
C TYR A 293 2.75 -19.78 10.78
N ARG A 294 1.67 -19.30 10.16
CA ARG A 294 1.45 -17.88 9.92
C ARG A 294 0.51 -17.33 10.98
N PHE A 295 0.94 -16.28 11.65
CA PHE A 295 0.12 -15.49 12.57
C PHE A 295 -0.33 -14.23 11.85
N ILE A 296 -1.63 -13.98 11.89
CA ILE A 296 -2.26 -12.77 11.38
C ILE A 296 -2.70 -11.96 12.58
N SER A 297 -2.23 -10.72 12.66
CA SER A 297 -2.58 -9.78 13.72
C SER A 297 -3.14 -8.48 13.18
N ILE A 298 -3.96 -7.80 13.98
CA ILE A 298 -4.47 -6.45 13.67
C ILE A 298 -3.74 -5.45 14.55
N ASP A 299 -3.08 -4.49 13.94
CA ASP A 299 -2.44 -3.36 14.61
C ASP A 299 -3.09 -2.05 14.11
N GLY A 300 -3.95 -1.47 14.93
CA GLY A 300 -4.80 -0.34 14.54
C GLY A 300 -5.67 -0.68 13.32
N THR A 301 -5.40 -0.03 12.19
CA THR A 301 -6.14 -0.21 10.92
C THR A 301 -5.43 -1.14 9.92
N LYS A 302 -4.32 -1.78 10.32
CA LYS A 302 -3.51 -2.62 9.44
C LYS A 302 -3.50 -4.07 9.87
N VAL A 303 -3.48 -4.95 8.88
CA VAL A 303 -3.18 -6.37 9.06
C VAL A 303 -1.68 -6.57 8.96
N ASN A 304 -1.13 -7.24 9.96
CA ASN A 304 0.24 -7.73 9.97
C ASN A 304 0.23 -9.25 9.87
N ASN A 305 1.20 -9.79 9.13
CA ASN A 305 1.39 -11.23 9.04
C ASN A 305 2.84 -11.59 9.34
N ARG A 306 3.04 -12.60 10.19
CA ARG A 306 4.38 -13.12 10.54
C ARG A 306 4.39 -14.63 10.40
N ILE A 307 5.50 -15.17 9.93
CA ILE A 307 5.73 -16.62 9.87
C ILE A 307 6.61 -16.98 11.08
N SER A 308 6.23 -18.04 11.80
CA SER A 308 7.05 -18.64 12.84
C SER A 308 7.22 -20.13 12.57
N ILE A 309 8.33 -20.67 13.07
CA ILE A 309 8.60 -22.10 13.08
C ILE A 309 8.41 -22.59 14.51
N ASP A 310 7.61 -23.64 14.68
CA ASP A 310 7.37 -24.28 15.97
C ASP A 310 7.47 -25.80 15.80
N SER A 311 8.43 -26.41 16.49
CA SER A 311 8.70 -27.85 16.43
C SER A 311 7.79 -28.69 17.31
N ARG A 312 6.93 -28.07 18.14
CA ARG A 312 6.02 -28.77 19.07
C ARG A 312 4.83 -29.42 18.35
N ASN A 313 4.68 -29.20 17.03
CA ASN A 313 3.63 -29.75 16.18
C ASN A 313 2.20 -29.49 16.73
N LEU A 314 2.01 -28.30 17.32
CA LEU A 314 0.74 -27.87 17.90
C LEU A 314 -0.31 -27.66 16.80
N SER A 315 -1.59 -27.81 17.15
CA SER A 315 -2.64 -27.38 16.23
C SER A 315 -2.65 -25.86 16.10
N ALA A 316 -3.22 -25.33 15.00
CA ALA A 316 -3.39 -23.89 14.83
C ALA A 316 -4.21 -23.26 15.98
N SER A 317 -5.20 -24.00 16.51
CA SER A 317 -6.02 -23.56 17.65
C SER A 317 -5.23 -23.49 18.94
N ASP A 318 -4.37 -24.49 19.22
CA ASP A 318 -3.55 -24.49 20.45
C ASP A 318 -2.59 -23.30 20.45
N LEU A 319 -1.99 -22.99 19.30
CA LEU A 319 -1.12 -21.83 19.15
C LEU A 319 -1.86 -20.51 19.29
N LEU A 320 -3.05 -20.38 18.69
CA LEU A 320 -3.87 -19.18 18.85
C LEU A 320 -4.22 -18.95 20.33
N ASN A 321 -4.60 -20.01 21.05
CA ASN A 321 -4.91 -19.95 22.47
C ASN A 321 -3.68 -19.60 23.32
N GLN A 322 -2.50 -20.15 23.00
CA GLN A 322 -1.24 -19.79 23.68
C GLN A 322 -0.84 -18.34 23.43
N THR A 323 -1.04 -17.82 22.21
CA THR A 323 -0.85 -16.40 21.93
C THR A 323 -1.88 -15.52 22.61
N THR A 324 -2.90 -16.07 23.26
CA THR A 324 -3.95 -15.34 23.99
C THR A 324 -3.68 -15.29 25.50
N VAL A 325 -2.63 -15.96 26.01
CA VAL A 325 -2.37 -16.08 27.46
C VAL A 325 -1.86 -14.77 28.06
N VAL A 326 -2.54 -14.34 29.13
CA VAL A 326 -2.24 -13.15 29.95
C VAL A 326 -1.17 -13.50 30.97
N THR A 327 -0.12 -12.67 31.08
CA THR A 327 0.70 -12.61 32.29
C THR A 327 -0.16 -12.07 33.40
N VAL A 328 -0.63 -12.94 34.30
CA VAL A 328 -1.24 -12.50 35.56
C VAL A 328 -0.08 -12.02 36.43
N THR A 329 0.12 -10.72 36.54
CA THR A 329 1.04 -10.16 37.53
C THR A 329 0.45 -10.45 38.91
N PRO A 330 1.17 -11.15 39.81
CA PRO A 330 0.66 -11.52 41.13
C PRO A 330 0.39 -10.32 42.03
#